data_AF-A0A151EKM9-F1
#
_entry.id   AF-A0A151EKM9-F1
#
_cell.length_a   1.000
_cell.length_b   1.000
_cell.length_c   1.000
_cell.angle_alpha   90.00
_cell.angle_beta   90.00
_cell.angle_gamma   90.00
#
_symmetry.space_group_name_H-M   'P 1'
#
loop_
_entity.id
_entity.type
_entity.pdbx_description
1 polymer ?
#
loop_
_entity_poly.entity_id
_entity_poly.type
_entity_poly.pdbx_seq_one_letter_code
_entity_poly.pdbx_strand_id
1 'polypeptide(L)'
;MFNAERFIDETVTKLKDDIDGKALIAFSGGVDSTVCASLVNLAIGKKLVAVHVDTGYMRKDESKNVKKLMDNIGLNYHFIDASEEFYSALRGVIDPEKKRKIIGEKFIRIFEKVAEKEKVKYLVQGTIAPDWIESGGQLRDVIKSHHNVGGLPEKMNLNLIEPLRDLYKDEVRRVARILKLPVAERQPFPGPGLAIRIIGEATPERTEIVREACDIVEKEIEMAVKKGLMEMPWQYFAVLLPIKSVGVQGDKRAYGYVIAVRAVHSIDAMTCAFSKIPNDVIDNISTKITNKMKEKINRIVYDVTNKPPSTVEWE
;
A
#
# COMPACT_ATOMS: atom_id res chain seq x y z
N MET A 1 19.73 -22.69 -0.86
CA MET A 1 19.50 -21.30 -1.35
C MET A 1 18.27 -21.34 -2.25
N PHE A 2 17.30 -20.45 -2.04
CA PHE A 2 16.06 -20.42 -2.82
C PHE A 2 16.33 -20.28 -4.33
N ASN A 3 15.72 -21.16 -5.15
CA ASN A 3 15.78 -21.11 -6.61
C ASN A 3 14.43 -20.64 -7.16
N ALA A 4 14.39 -19.38 -7.58
CA ALA A 4 13.16 -18.73 -8.02
C ALA A 4 12.60 -19.30 -9.34
N GLU A 5 13.45 -19.71 -10.28
CA GLU A 5 13.00 -20.28 -11.57
C GLU A 5 12.29 -21.62 -11.33
N ARG A 6 12.94 -22.51 -10.57
CA ARG A 6 12.36 -23.79 -10.19
C ARG A 6 11.05 -23.62 -9.42
N PHE A 7 11.03 -22.67 -8.48
CA PHE A 7 9.82 -22.35 -7.72
C PHE A 7 8.66 -21.90 -8.63
N ILE A 8 8.92 -21.06 -9.63
CA ILE A 8 7.92 -20.61 -10.60
C ILE A 8 7.34 -21.83 -11.34
N ASP A 9 8.19 -22.70 -11.90
CA ASP A 9 7.74 -23.85 -12.70
C ASP A 9 6.91 -24.84 -11.87
N GLU A 10 7.38 -25.19 -10.67
CA GLU A 10 6.67 -26.10 -9.75
C GLU A 10 5.33 -25.49 -9.30
N THR A 11 5.32 -24.20 -8.96
CA THR A 11 4.11 -23.51 -8.50
C THR A 11 3.08 -23.38 -9.62
N VAL A 12 3.48 -22.99 -10.83
CA VAL A 12 2.58 -22.88 -11.98
C VAL A 12 1.97 -24.23 -12.33
N THR A 13 2.76 -25.31 -12.28
CA THR A 13 2.26 -26.68 -12.51
C THR A 13 1.22 -27.05 -11.48
N LYS A 14 1.53 -26.88 -10.19
CA LYS A 14 0.62 -27.17 -9.08
C LYS A 14 -0.69 -26.36 -9.19
N LEU A 15 -0.61 -25.07 -9.46
CA LEU A 15 -1.79 -24.19 -9.59
C LEU A 15 -2.71 -24.61 -10.73
N LYS A 16 -2.15 -25.14 -11.82
CA LYS A 16 -2.91 -25.64 -12.96
C LYS A 16 -3.73 -26.89 -12.60
N ASP A 17 -3.21 -27.71 -11.70
CA ASP A 17 -3.88 -28.93 -11.22
C ASP A 17 -4.90 -28.62 -10.10
N ASP A 18 -4.58 -27.69 -9.20
CA ASP A 18 -5.40 -27.36 -8.02
C ASP A 18 -6.63 -26.48 -8.33
N ILE A 19 -6.58 -25.68 -9.41
CA ILE A 19 -7.61 -24.68 -9.72
C ILE A 19 -8.49 -25.12 -10.91
N ASP A 20 -9.68 -25.67 -10.62
CA ASP A 20 -10.72 -25.91 -11.61
C ASP A 20 -11.83 -24.85 -11.58
N GLY A 21 -11.65 -23.78 -12.34
CA GLY A 21 -12.66 -22.75 -12.54
C GLY A 21 -12.07 -21.35 -12.53
N LYS A 22 -12.90 -20.36 -12.22
CA LYS A 22 -12.44 -18.97 -12.08
C LYS A 22 -11.90 -18.71 -10.69
N ALA A 23 -10.81 -17.97 -10.65
CA ALA A 23 -10.19 -17.49 -9.42
C ALA A 23 -10.23 -15.96 -9.39
N LEU A 24 -10.32 -15.38 -8.20
CA LEU A 24 -10.33 -13.94 -7.97
C LEU A 24 -9.11 -13.53 -7.17
N ILE A 25 -8.50 -12.38 -7.49
CA ILE A 25 -7.46 -11.76 -6.66
C ILE A 25 -7.71 -10.27 -6.48
N ALA A 26 -7.56 -9.80 -5.24
CA ALA A 26 -7.45 -8.37 -4.96
C ALA A 26 -6.06 -7.86 -5.42
N PHE A 27 -6.05 -7.03 -6.45
CA PHE A 27 -4.83 -6.54 -7.08
C PHE A 27 -4.48 -5.13 -6.59
N SER A 28 -3.60 -5.07 -5.58
CA SER A 28 -3.18 -3.79 -4.98
C SER A 28 -2.11 -3.03 -5.78
N GLY A 29 -1.38 -3.73 -6.67
CA GLY A 29 -0.17 -3.20 -7.31
C GLY A 29 1.10 -3.27 -6.45
N GLY A 30 0.99 -3.82 -5.23
CA GLY A 30 2.13 -4.22 -4.42
C GLY A 30 2.83 -5.46 -4.97
N VAL A 31 4.06 -5.70 -4.53
CA VAL A 31 4.91 -6.80 -5.02
C VAL A 31 4.25 -8.17 -4.85
N ASP A 32 3.67 -8.47 -3.68
CA ASP A 32 3.10 -9.79 -3.40
C ASP A 32 1.87 -10.07 -4.27
N SER A 33 0.92 -9.13 -4.32
CA SER A 33 -0.28 -9.28 -5.18
C SER A 33 0.08 -9.36 -6.66
N THR A 34 1.14 -8.67 -7.10
CA THR A 34 1.55 -8.70 -8.50
C THR A 34 2.20 -10.04 -8.85
N VAL A 35 3.15 -10.52 -8.04
CA VAL A 35 3.80 -11.82 -8.24
C VAL A 35 2.76 -12.94 -8.20
N CYS A 36 1.87 -12.91 -7.20
CA CYS A 36 0.82 -13.90 -7.04
C CYS A 36 -0.12 -13.93 -8.26
N ALA A 37 -0.60 -12.76 -8.69
CA ALA A 37 -1.42 -12.67 -9.91
C ALA A 37 -0.68 -13.17 -11.15
N SER A 38 0.61 -12.83 -11.31
CA SER A 38 1.41 -13.30 -12.45
C SER A 38 1.57 -14.81 -12.46
N LEU A 39 1.86 -15.45 -11.32
CA LEU A 39 1.98 -16.91 -11.23
C LEU A 39 0.66 -17.61 -11.57
N VAL A 40 -0.45 -17.13 -11.00
CA VAL A 40 -1.77 -17.73 -11.27
C VAL A 40 -2.20 -17.45 -12.72
N ASN A 41 -1.91 -16.28 -13.28
CA ASN A 41 -2.19 -15.98 -14.69
C ASN A 41 -1.41 -16.90 -15.64
N LEU A 42 -0.15 -17.23 -15.31
CA LEU A 42 0.63 -18.21 -16.08
C LEU A 42 -0.01 -19.61 -16.02
N ALA A 43 -0.62 -19.98 -14.89
CA ALA A 43 -1.25 -21.29 -14.70
C ALA A 43 -2.62 -21.43 -15.38
N ILE A 44 -3.51 -20.44 -15.22
CA ILE A 44 -4.93 -20.54 -15.63
C ILE A 44 -5.41 -19.46 -16.60
N GLY A 45 -4.53 -18.52 -16.98
CA GLY A 45 -4.82 -17.44 -17.94
C GLY A 45 -6.05 -16.62 -17.57
N LYS A 46 -6.93 -16.41 -18.55
CA LYS A 46 -8.16 -15.58 -18.43
C LYS A 46 -9.15 -16.05 -17.35
N LYS A 47 -8.97 -17.24 -16.77
CA LYS A 47 -9.77 -17.71 -15.62
C LYS A 47 -9.41 -16.97 -14.34
N LEU A 48 -8.22 -16.36 -14.24
CA LEU A 48 -7.90 -15.43 -13.17
C LEU A 48 -8.57 -14.08 -13.45
N VAL A 49 -9.33 -13.59 -12.48
CA VAL A 49 -9.90 -12.25 -12.47
C VAL A 49 -9.17 -11.43 -11.42
N ALA A 50 -8.49 -10.36 -11.84
CA ALA A 50 -7.91 -9.38 -10.94
C ALA A 50 -8.90 -8.24 -10.65
N VAL A 51 -8.95 -7.76 -9.41
CA VAL A 51 -9.80 -6.63 -9.03
C VAL A 51 -8.95 -5.55 -8.40
N HIS A 52 -8.90 -4.39 -9.04
CA HIS A 52 -8.33 -3.19 -8.44
C HIS A 52 -9.46 -2.23 -8.05
N VAL A 53 -9.49 -1.84 -6.78
CA VAL A 53 -10.45 -0.86 -6.25
C VAL A 53 -9.67 0.41 -5.93
N ASP A 54 -9.93 1.48 -6.68
CA ASP A 54 -9.47 2.81 -6.33
C ASP A 54 -10.35 3.34 -5.18
N THR A 55 -9.77 3.39 -3.99
CA THR A 55 -10.45 3.85 -2.77
C THR A 55 -10.49 5.37 -2.67
N GLY A 56 -9.85 6.10 -3.58
CA GLY A 56 -9.59 7.53 -3.42
C GLY A 56 -8.46 7.84 -2.43
N TYR A 57 -7.94 6.87 -1.68
CA TYR A 57 -6.82 7.04 -0.74
C TYR A 57 -5.50 6.50 -1.27
N MET A 58 -5.38 6.35 -2.59
CA MET A 58 -4.16 5.86 -3.25
C MET A 58 -3.14 7.00 -3.45
N ARG A 59 -1.86 6.63 -3.62
CA ARG A 59 -0.79 7.58 -4.02
C ARG A 59 -1.12 8.24 -5.36
N LYS A 60 -0.40 9.33 -5.66
CA LYS A 60 -0.55 10.04 -6.92
C LYS A 60 -0.30 9.12 -8.11
N ASP A 61 -1.23 9.12 -9.06
CA ASP A 61 -1.22 8.28 -10.26
C ASP A 61 -1.11 6.76 -10.02
N GLU A 62 -1.29 6.30 -8.77
CA GLU A 62 -1.16 4.89 -8.38
C GLU A 62 -2.11 4.00 -9.18
N SER A 63 -3.41 4.28 -9.14
CA SER A 63 -4.42 3.46 -9.79
C SER A 63 -4.21 3.41 -11.31
N LYS A 64 -3.75 4.51 -11.92
CA LYS A 64 -3.39 4.55 -13.35
C LYS A 64 -2.19 3.65 -13.63
N ASN A 65 -1.17 3.68 -12.78
CA ASN A 65 0.01 2.83 -12.92
C ASN A 65 -0.33 1.36 -12.69
N VAL A 66 -1.21 1.05 -11.74
CA VAL A 66 -1.72 -0.29 -11.48
C VAL A 66 -2.52 -0.82 -12.68
N LYS A 67 -3.38 0.01 -13.28
CA LYS A 67 -4.10 -0.36 -14.50
C LYS A 67 -3.13 -0.73 -15.63
N LYS A 68 -2.13 0.13 -15.91
CA LYS A 68 -1.08 -0.15 -16.90
C LYS A 68 -0.31 -1.43 -16.59
N LEU A 69 -0.04 -1.71 -15.31
CA LEU A 69 0.64 -2.93 -14.88
C LEU A 69 -0.21 -4.17 -15.19
N MET A 70 -1.51 -4.14 -14.89
CA MET A 70 -2.43 -5.23 -15.23
C MET A 70 -2.53 -5.43 -16.76
N ASP A 71 -2.57 -4.34 -17.53
CA ASP A 71 -2.55 -4.38 -19.01
C ASP A 71 -1.26 -5.03 -19.53
N ASN A 72 -0.10 -4.63 -19.01
CA ASN A 72 1.21 -5.16 -19.41
C ASN A 72 1.39 -6.65 -19.07
N ILE A 73 0.81 -7.11 -17.96
CA ILE A 73 0.82 -8.53 -17.57
C ILE A 73 -0.21 -9.32 -18.41
N GLY A 74 -1.20 -8.65 -19.01
CA GLY A 74 -2.28 -9.29 -19.76
C GLY A 74 -3.33 -9.93 -18.86
N LEU A 75 -3.60 -9.34 -17.69
CA LEU A 75 -4.61 -9.83 -16.76
C LEU A 75 -6.03 -9.54 -17.27
N ASN A 76 -6.95 -10.47 -17.00
CA ASN A 76 -8.38 -10.17 -17.06
C ASN A 76 -8.77 -9.44 -15.76
N TYR A 77 -9.24 -8.19 -15.82
CA TYR A 77 -9.44 -7.40 -14.61
C TYR A 77 -10.70 -6.53 -14.58
N HIS A 78 -11.15 -6.24 -13.36
CA HIS A 78 -12.09 -5.16 -13.04
C HIS A 78 -11.33 -4.01 -12.39
N PHE A 79 -11.44 -2.82 -12.98
CA PHE A 79 -10.97 -1.57 -12.39
C PHE A 79 -12.17 -0.79 -11.88
N ILE A 80 -12.27 -0.60 -10.57
CA ILE A 80 -13.43 -0.01 -9.90
C ILE A 80 -12.99 1.29 -9.24
N ASP A 81 -13.53 2.42 -9.69
CA ASP A 81 -13.42 3.69 -8.96
C ASP A 81 -14.51 3.74 -7.90
N ALA A 82 -14.11 3.67 -6.63
CA ALA A 82 -14.98 3.76 -5.47
C ALA A 82 -14.64 4.96 -4.59
N SER A 83 -13.87 5.94 -5.09
CA SER A 83 -13.38 7.07 -4.30
C SER A 83 -14.49 7.79 -3.53
N GLU A 84 -15.58 8.18 -4.20
CA GLU A 84 -16.75 8.82 -3.57
C GLU A 84 -17.43 7.94 -2.51
N GLU A 85 -17.48 6.64 -2.75
CA GLU A 85 -18.04 5.65 -1.84
C GLU A 85 -17.24 5.52 -0.54
N PHE A 86 -15.92 5.64 -0.61
CA PHE A 86 -15.02 5.60 0.55
C PHE A 86 -14.97 6.95 1.27
N TYR A 87 -14.89 8.08 0.54
CA TYR A 87 -14.96 9.42 1.14
C TYR A 87 -16.27 9.64 1.92
N SER A 88 -17.40 9.19 1.36
CA SER A 88 -18.69 9.27 2.03
C SER A 88 -18.75 8.42 3.30
N ALA A 89 -18.14 7.23 3.28
CA ALA A 89 -18.13 6.31 4.42
C ALA A 89 -17.25 6.81 5.58
N LEU A 90 -16.24 7.64 5.30
CA LEU A 90 -15.31 8.17 6.31
C LEU A 90 -15.64 9.58 6.80
N ARG A 91 -16.76 10.16 6.37
CA ARG A 91 -17.22 11.48 6.82
C ARG A 91 -17.40 11.49 8.35
N GLY A 92 -16.76 12.45 9.01
CA GLY A 92 -16.78 12.62 10.47
C GLY A 92 -15.99 11.56 11.25
N VAL A 93 -15.32 10.61 10.58
CA VAL A 93 -14.55 9.55 11.26
C VAL A 93 -13.14 10.05 11.53
N ILE A 94 -12.79 10.17 12.80
CA ILE A 94 -11.46 10.59 13.26
C ILE A 94 -10.63 9.45 13.85
N ASP A 95 -11.29 8.44 14.42
CA ASP A 95 -10.65 7.32 15.10
C ASP A 95 -9.99 6.38 14.08
N PRO A 96 -8.68 6.08 14.22
CA PRO A 96 -7.93 5.34 13.20
C PRO A 96 -8.41 3.90 13.05
N GLU A 97 -8.76 3.21 14.15
CA GLU A 97 -9.28 1.85 14.12
C GLU A 97 -10.64 1.78 13.42
N LYS A 98 -11.53 2.76 13.66
CA LYS A 98 -12.77 2.90 12.91
C LYS A 98 -12.52 3.17 11.43
N LYS A 99 -11.55 4.02 11.07
CA LYS A 99 -11.17 4.25 9.66
C LYS A 99 -10.76 2.92 9.00
N ARG A 100 -9.89 2.14 9.64
CA ARG A 100 -9.44 0.82 9.16
C ARG A 100 -10.61 -0.14 8.94
N LYS A 101 -11.47 -0.29 9.94
CA LYS A 101 -12.63 -1.19 9.88
C LYS A 101 -13.59 -0.82 8.74
N ILE A 102 -13.93 0.48 8.61
CA ILE A 102 -14.84 0.96 7.56
C ILE A 102 -14.25 0.72 6.17
N ILE A 103 -12.97 1.05 5.97
CA ILE A 103 -12.29 0.82 4.69
C ILE A 103 -12.27 -0.68 4.36
N GLY A 104 -11.86 -1.52 5.32
CA GLY A 104 -11.82 -2.97 5.15
C GLY A 104 -13.17 -3.55 4.76
N GLU A 105 -14.22 -3.24 5.53
CA GLU A 105 -15.59 -3.70 5.25
C GLU A 105 -16.05 -3.26 3.85
N LYS A 106 -15.86 -1.98 3.51
CA LYS A 106 -16.30 -1.44 2.21
C LYS A 106 -15.58 -2.12 1.05
N PHE A 107 -14.28 -2.33 1.18
CA PHE A 107 -13.47 -3.05 0.19
C PHE A 107 -14.00 -4.48 -0.01
N ILE A 108 -14.24 -5.19 1.09
CA ILE A 108 -14.79 -6.55 1.08
C ILE A 108 -16.14 -6.59 0.35
N ARG A 109 -17.06 -5.65 0.62
CA ARG A 109 -18.37 -5.60 -0.06
C ARG A 109 -18.25 -5.37 -1.57
N ILE A 110 -17.32 -4.53 -2.01
CA ILE A 110 -17.08 -4.31 -3.44
C ILE A 110 -16.53 -5.61 -4.07
N PHE A 111 -15.60 -6.25 -3.38
CA PHE A 111 -14.97 -7.48 -3.84
C PHE A 111 -15.96 -8.65 -3.92
N GLU A 112 -16.87 -8.78 -2.94
CA GLU A 112 -17.99 -9.74 -2.93
C GLU A 112 -18.87 -9.63 -4.19
N LYS A 113 -19.28 -8.40 -4.54
CA LYS A 113 -20.09 -8.15 -5.73
C LYS A 113 -19.42 -8.63 -7.01
N VAL A 114 -18.09 -8.48 -7.11
CA VAL A 114 -17.33 -8.96 -8.27
C VAL A 114 -17.23 -10.48 -8.26
N ALA A 115 -16.97 -11.09 -7.10
CA ALA A 115 -16.91 -12.54 -6.95
C ALA A 115 -18.20 -13.23 -7.39
N GLU A 116 -19.35 -12.73 -6.93
CA GLU A 116 -20.68 -13.24 -7.31
C GLU A 116 -20.94 -13.07 -8.80
N LYS A 117 -20.67 -11.89 -9.36
CA LYS A 117 -20.87 -11.58 -10.78
C LYS A 117 -20.04 -12.50 -11.69
N GLU A 118 -18.79 -12.76 -11.31
CA GLU A 118 -17.87 -13.59 -12.08
C GLU A 118 -18.06 -15.10 -11.84
N LYS A 119 -18.86 -15.49 -10.83
CA LYS A 119 -19.07 -16.88 -10.39
C LYS A 119 -17.74 -17.57 -10.07
N VAL A 120 -16.89 -16.89 -9.30
CA VAL A 120 -15.58 -17.42 -8.91
C VAL A 120 -15.73 -18.54 -7.89
N LYS A 121 -14.84 -19.54 -7.95
CA LYS A 121 -14.78 -20.66 -7.00
C LYS A 121 -13.60 -20.54 -6.03
N TYR A 122 -12.57 -19.78 -6.43
CA TYR A 122 -11.32 -19.66 -5.69
C TYR A 122 -11.02 -18.21 -5.37
N LEU A 123 -10.49 -17.98 -4.17
CA LEU A 123 -9.84 -16.75 -3.80
C LEU A 123 -8.34 -16.96 -3.78
N VAL A 124 -7.61 -16.09 -4.46
CA VAL A 124 -6.16 -16.06 -4.44
C VAL A 124 -5.68 -14.94 -3.52
N GLN A 125 -4.75 -15.25 -2.63
CA GLN A 125 -4.10 -14.28 -1.74
C GLN A 125 -2.58 -14.32 -1.91
N GLY A 126 -1.95 -13.15 -1.80
CA GLY A 126 -0.50 -12.98 -1.84
C GLY A 126 0.17 -13.16 -0.47
N THR A 127 -0.43 -13.92 0.43
CA THR A 127 0.05 -14.12 1.81
C THR A 127 1.43 -14.77 1.81
N ILE A 128 2.32 -14.25 2.66
CA ILE A 128 3.72 -14.72 2.79
C ILE A 128 4.03 -15.22 4.19
N ALA A 129 5.20 -15.84 4.39
CA ALA A 129 5.57 -16.49 5.64
C ALA A 129 5.48 -15.58 6.87
N PRO A 130 6.03 -14.34 6.85
CA PRO A 130 5.90 -13.41 7.96
C PRO A 130 4.44 -13.13 8.38
N ASP A 131 3.50 -13.11 7.43
CA ASP A 131 2.11 -12.73 7.72
C ASP A 131 1.42 -13.75 8.63
N TRP A 132 1.57 -15.04 8.34
CA TRP A 132 0.89 -16.09 9.11
C TRP A 132 1.67 -16.53 10.34
N ILE A 133 3.01 -16.39 10.35
CA ILE A 133 3.82 -16.59 11.56
C ILE A 133 3.39 -15.57 12.63
N GLU A 134 3.13 -14.33 12.23
CA GLU A 134 2.67 -13.29 13.14
C GLU A 134 1.22 -13.50 13.62
N SER A 135 0.36 -14.11 12.79
CA SER A 135 -1.03 -14.43 13.16
C SER A 135 -1.18 -15.74 13.95
N GLY A 136 -0.21 -16.66 13.90
CA GLY A 136 -0.28 -17.96 14.57
C GLY A 136 -0.04 -17.94 16.09
N GLY A 137 0.27 -16.77 16.68
CA GLY A 137 0.41 -16.61 18.13
C GLY A 137 -0.91 -16.22 18.78
N GLN A 138 -1.43 -17.07 19.69
CA GLN A 138 -2.71 -16.96 20.43
C GLN A 138 -3.07 -15.59 21.08
N LEU A 139 -2.17 -14.59 21.07
CA LEU A 139 -2.40 -13.25 21.62
C LEU A 139 -2.56 -12.14 20.58
N ARG A 140 -2.39 -12.41 19.28
CA ARG A 140 -2.22 -11.36 18.24
C ARG A 140 -3.30 -11.32 17.16
N ASP A 141 -4.32 -12.17 17.25
CA ASP A 141 -5.43 -12.30 16.28
C ASP A 141 -6.19 -10.99 15.98
N VAL A 142 -6.09 -9.99 16.85
CA VAL A 142 -6.81 -8.70 16.71
C VAL A 142 -6.07 -7.68 15.85
N ILE A 143 -4.74 -7.82 15.65
CA ILE A 143 -3.89 -6.71 15.17
C ILE A 143 -3.73 -6.69 13.63
N LYS A 144 -3.90 -7.81 12.92
CA LYS A 144 -3.60 -7.89 11.47
C LYS A 144 -4.71 -8.46 10.58
N SER A 145 -5.98 -8.32 10.95
CA SER A 145 -7.12 -8.63 10.06
C SER A 145 -7.17 -7.80 8.76
N HIS A 146 -6.22 -6.87 8.55
CA HIS A 146 -6.26 -5.84 7.49
C HIS A 146 -5.14 -5.92 6.44
N HIS A 147 -4.24 -6.92 6.48
CA HIS A 147 -3.15 -7.05 5.49
C HIS A 147 -3.35 -8.17 4.47
N ASN A 148 -3.95 -9.28 4.88
CA ASN A 148 -4.61 -10.22 3.97
C ASN A 148 -6.09 -9.85 3.90
N VAL A 149 -6.87 -10.42 2.98
CA VAL A 149 -8.34 -10.27 3.01
C VAL A 149 -8.88 -11.09 4.20
N GLY A 150 -8.40 -10.84 5.42
CA GLY A 150 -8.69 -11.52 6.68
C GLY A 150 -10.04 -11.15 7.26
N GLY A 151 -10.96 -10.73 6.39
CA GLY A 151 -12.33 -10.41 6.72
C GLY A 151 -13.28 -10.78 5.59
N LEU A 152 -12.91 -11.72 4.70
CA LEU A 152 -13.94 -12.34 3.86
C LEU A 152 -15.02 -12.83 4.80
N PRO A 153 -16.28 -12.45 4.58
CA PRO A 153 -17.35 -12.96 5.41
C PRO A 153 -17.30 -14.48 5.32
N GLU A 154 -17.52 -15.17 6.44
CA GLU A 154 -17.60 -16.65 6.51
C GLU A 154 -18.50 -17.25 5.40
N LYS A 155 -19.34 -16.41 4.80
CA LYS A 155 -20.33 -16.71 3.76
C LYS A 155 -19.81 -16.78 2.32
N MET A 156 -18.59 -16.37 1.99
CA MET A 156 -18.18 -16.35 0.57
C MET A 156 -17.97 -17.74 -0.05
N ASN A 157 -17.82 -18.80 0.76
CA ASN A 157 -17.67 -20.20 0.31
C ASN A 157 -16.68 -20.38 -0.86
N LEU A 158 -15.55 -19.65 -0.82
CA LEU A 158 -14.48 -19.71 -1.82
C LEU A 158 -13.32 -20.54 -1.29
N ASN A 159 -12.73 -21.35 -2.16
CA ASN A 159 -11.51 -22.10 -1.83
C ASN A 159 -10.30 -21.16 -1.86
N LEU A 160 -9.54 -21.12 -0.77
CA LEU A 160 -8.37 -20.25 -0.64
C LEU A 160 -7.14 -20.85 -1.33
N ILE A 161 -6.41 -20.03 -2.08
CA ILE A 161 -5.14 -20.36 -2.73
C ILE A 161 -4.09 -19.30 -2.36
N GLU A 162 -2.98 -19.74 -1.77
CA GLU A 162 -1.89 -18.88 -1.31
C GLU A 162 -0.54 -19.35 -1.88
N PRO A 163 -0.22 -19.01 -3.14
CA PRO A 163 0.98 -19.52 -3.81
C PRO A 163 2.30 -19.07 -3.16
N LEU A 164 2.27 -17.97 -2.39
CA LEU A 164 3.45 -17.36 -1.78
C LEU A 164 3.61 -17.68 -0.29
N ARG A 165 2.76 -18.57 0.26
CA ARG A 165 2.60 -18.78 1.71
C ARG A 165 3.90 -19.07 2.45
N ASP A 166 4.82 -19.80 1.81
CA ASP A 166 6.08 -20.24 2.41
C ASP A 166 7.27 -19.32 2.10
N LEU A 167 7.06 -18.22 1.37
CA LEU A 167 8.14 -17.35 0.93
C LEU A 167 8.37 -16.19 1.91
N TYR A 168 9.63 -15.78 2.03
CA TYR A 168 10.01 -14.51 2.64
C TYR A 168 10.01 -13.37 1.63
N LYS A 169 10.05 -12.12 2.13
CA LYS A 169 9.89 -10.92 1.29
C LYS A 169 10.97 -10.77 0.23
N ASP A 170 12.21 -11.11 0.56
CA ASP A 170 13.35 -11.10 -0.35
C ASP A 170 13.22 -12.17 -1.44
N GLU A 171 12.67 -13.33 -1.11
CA GLU A 171 12.36 -14.41 -2.06
C GLU A 171 11.25 -14.00 -3.03
N VAL A 172 10.16 -13.38 -2.54
CA VAL A 172 9.11 -12.82 -3.41
C VAL A 172 9.67 -11.76 -4.36
N ARG A 173 10.55 -10.88 -3.87
CA ARG A 173 11.25 -9.90 -4.73
C ARG A 173 12.13 -10.58 -5.78
N ARG A 174 12.80 -11.69 -5.43
CA ARG A 174 13.59 -12.47 -6.39
C ARG A 174 12.72 -13.07 -7.48
N VAL A 175 11.56 -13.64 -7.12
CA VAL A 175 10.57 -14.12 -8.10
C VAL A 175 10.10 -12.97 -9.00
N ALA A 176 9.79 -11.80 -8.42
CA ALA A 176 9.39 -10.61 -9.19
C ALA A 176 10.44 -10.20 -10.24
N ARG A 177 11.74 -10.26 -9.89
CA ARG A 177 12.83 -9.93 -10.81
C ARG A 177 12.96 -10.95 -11.95
N ILE A 178 12.82 -12.25 -11.67
CA ILE A 178 12.83 -13.30 -12.71
C ILE A 178 11.64 -13.13 -13.67
N LEU A 179 10.47 -12.80 -13.14
CA LEU A 179 9.28 -12.47 -13.93
C LEU A 179 9.35 -11.08 -14.59
N LYS A 180 10.46 -10.34 -14.41
CA LYS A 180 10.70 -8.99 -14.96
C LYS A 180 9.61 -7.97 -14.58
N LEU A 181 9.06 -8.08 -13.38
CA LEU A 181 8.01 -7.20 -12.89
C LEU A 181 8.61 -5.90 -12.31
N PRO A 182 8.08 -4.71 -12.67
CA PRO A 182 8.66 -3.42 -12.26
C PRO A 182 8.39 -3.04 -10.79
N VAL A 183 7.81 -3.95 -9.99
CA VAL A 183 7.36 -3.67 -8.61
C VAL A 183 8.30 -4.20 -7.52
N ALA A 184 9.40 -4.86 -7.90
CA ALA A 184 10.28 -5.57 -6.97
C ALA A 184 10.82 -4.67 -5.83
N GLU A 185 11.28 -3.46 -6.18
CA GLU A 185 11.91 -2.54 -5.22
C GLU A 185 10.95 -1.51 -4.62
N ARG A 186 9.65 -1.67 -4.83
CA ARG A 186 8.66 -0.68 -4.39
C ARG A 186 8.50 -0.71 -2.87
N GLN A 187 8.46 0.47 -2.25
CA GLN A 187 8.18 0.57 -0.81
C GLN A 187 6.76 0.07 -0.48
N PRO A 188 6.54 -0.49 0.72
CA PRO A 188 5.21 -0.89 1.18
C PRO A 188 4.23 0.29 1.22
N PHE A 189 2.96 0.00 0.93
CA PHE A 189 1.86 0.95 1.06
C PHE A 189 0.73 0.30 1.86
N PRO A 190 0.22 0.95 2.93
CA PRO A 190 -0.80 0.36 3.78
C PRO A 190 -2.14 0.19 3.03
N GLY A 191 -2.92 -0.84 3.38
CA GLY A 191 -4.25 -1.08 2.78
C GLY A 191 -5.20 0.12 2.88
N PRO A 192 -5.34 0.76 4.06
CA PRO A 192 -6.06 2.04 4.21
C PRO A 192 -5.49 3.23 3.44
N GLY A 193 -4.30 3.08 2.86
CA GLY A 193 -3.61 4.11 2.08
C GLY A 193 -3.40 5.41 2.84
N LEU A 194 -3.71 6.52 2.17
CA LEU A 194 -3.54 7.88 2.70
C LEU A 194 -4.51 8.19 3.86
N ALA A 195 -5.58 7.41 4.08
CA ALA A 195 -6.55 7.69 5.14
C ALA A 195 -5.93 7.61 6.55
N ILE A 196 -4.91 6.78 6.75
CA ILE A 196 -4.15 6.67 8.01
C ILE A 196 -2.94 7.62 8.07
N ARG A 197 -2.64 8.31 6.98
CA ARG A 197 -1.61 9.38 6.93
C ARG A 197 -2.22 10.78 7.10
N ILE A 198 -3.52 10.84 7.36
CA ILE A 198 -4.24 12.07 7.72
C ILE A 198 -4.70 11.89 9.15
N ILE A 199 -4.17 12.70 10.06
CA ILE A 199 -4.55 12.65 11.46
C ILE A 199 -5.90 13.34 11.61
N GLY A 200 -6.87 12.61 12.18
CA GLY A 200 -8.29 13.00 12.19
C GLY A 200 -9.01 12.62 10.90
N GLU A 201 -9.98 13.46 10.49
CA GLU A 201 -10.87 13.18 9.36
C GLU A 201 -10.15 13.25 8.00
N ALA A 202 -10.33 12.21 7.19
CA ALA A 202 -9.70 11.98 5.90
C ALA A 202 -10.56 12.49 4.73
N THR A 203 -10.81 13.79 4.66
CA THR A 203 -11.62 14.42 3.60
C THR A 203 -10.93 14.39 2.23
N PRO A 204 -11.65 14.54 1.10
CA PRO A 204 -11.04 14.62 -0.23
C PRO A 204 -9.96 15.71 -0.34
N GLU A 205 -10.22 16.89 0.24
CA GLU A 205 -9.27 18.00 0.23
C GLU A 205 -7.98 17.66 0.99
N ARG A 206 -8.10 17.10 2.20
CA ARG A 206 -6.94 16.67 3.01
C ARG A 206 -6.17 15.54 2.34
N THR A 207 -6.89 14.66 1.68
CA THR A 207 -6.31 13.55 0.91
C THR A 207 -5.47 14.06 -0.25
N GLU A 208 -5.93 15.10 -0.96
CA GLU A 208 -5.14 15.71 -2.04
C GLU A 208 -3.87 16.39 -1.52
N ILE A 209 -3.95 17.07 -0.38
CA ILE A 209 -2.77 17.69 0.25
C ILE A 209 -1.72 16.63 0.59
N VAL A 210 -2.10 15.55 1.28
CA VAL A 210 -1.15 14.51 1.69
C VAL A 210 -0.65 13.70 0.49
N ARG A 211 -1.48 13.52 -0.56
CA ARG A 211 -1.09 12.83 -1.80
C ARG A 211 0.05 13.55 -2.51
N GLU A 212 -0.11 14.85 -2.74
CA GLU A 212 0.91 15.66 -3.37
C GLU A 212 2.15 15.81 -2.48
N ALA A 213 1.98 15.91 -1.15
CA ALA A 213 3.11 15.92 -0.24
C ALA A 213 3.90 14.60 -0.28
N CYS A 214 3.22 13.44 -0.30
CA CYS A 214 3.87 12.14 -0.48
C CYS A 214 4.60 12.06 -1.81
N ASP A 215 3.98 12.50 -2.92
CA ASP A 215 4.62 12.51 -4.25
C ASP A 215 5.93 13.31 -4.26
N ILE A 216 5.96 14.46 -3.58
CA ILE A 216 7.18 15.27 -3.44
C ILE A 216 8.22 14.54 -2.57
N VAL A 217 7.84 14.04 -1.39
CA VAL A 217 8.75 13.31 -0.50
C VAL A 217 9.38 12.12 -1.22
N GLU A 218 8.56 11.34 -1.92
CA GLU A 218 9.00 10.15 -2.65
C GLU A 218 10.02 10.54 -3.73
N LYS A 219 9.70 11.51 -4.59
CA LYS A 219 10.60 11.96 -5.67
C LYS A 219 11.91 12.54 -5.18
N GLU A 220 11.90 13.34 -4.12
CA GLU A 220 13.14 13.95 -3.61
C GLU A 220 14.06 12.91 -2.97
N ILE A 221 13.51 11.95 -2.21
CA ILE A 221 14.29 10.86 -1.62
C ILE A 221 14.85 9.95 -2.72
N GLU A 222 14.02 9.52 -3.67
CA GLU A 222 14.47 8.69 -4.80
C GLU A 222 15.57 9.39 -5.62
N MET A 223 15.43 10.70 -5.88
CA MET A 223 16.45 11.49 -6.56
C MET A 223 17.75 11.57 -5.74
N ALA A 224 17.66 11.75 -4.42
CA ALA A 224 18.84 11.80 -3.55
C ALA A 224 19.59 10.46 -3.54
N VAL A 225 18.86 9.34 -3.48
CA VAL A 225 19.42 7.98 -3.59
C VAL A 225 20.11 7.79 -4.94
N LYS A 226 19.45 8.19 -6.04
CA LYS A 226 20.04 8.09 -7.40
C LYS A 226 21.33 8.90 -7.55
N LYS A 227 21.47 10.01 -6.81
CA LYS A 227 22.69 10.84 -6.77
C LYS A 227 23.76 10.30 -5.81
N GLY A 228 23.50 9.19 -5.11
CA GLY A 228 24.41 8.62 -4.12
C GLY A 228 24.55 9.44 -2.83
N LEU A 229 23.58 10.31 -2.53
CA LEU A 229 23.62 11.18 -1.34
C LEU A 229 23.15 10.46 -0.07
N MET A 230 22.36 9.40 -0.22
CA MET A 230 21.81 8.62 0.89
C MET A 230 21.42 7.22 0.42
N GLU A 231 21.24 6.32 1.38
CA GLU A 231 20.66 4.99 1.15
C GLU A 231 19.14 5.07 1.04
N MET A 232 18.53 4.13 0.32
CA MET A 232 17.07 4.04 0.19
C MET A 232 16.44 3.67 1.53
N PRO A 233 15.54 4.50 2.10
CA PRO A 233 14.75 4.11 3.25
C PRO A 233 13.81 2.94 2.91
N TRP A 234 13.47 2.13 3.91
CA TRP A 234 12.53 1.03 3.74
C TRP A 234 11.12 1.54 3.43
N GLN A 235 10.71 2.62 4.09
CA GLN A 235 9.45 3.32 3.83
C GLN A 235 9.64 4.81 4.09
N TYR A 236 9.01 5.65 3.26
CA TYR A 236 9.14 7.11 3.32
C TYR A 236 7.91 7.80 2.75
N PHE A 237 7.34 8.75 3.50
CA PHE A 237 6.05 9.38 3.19
C PHE A 237 5.82 10.69 3.97
N ALA A 238 4.73 11.37 3.63
CA ALA A 238 4.20 12.54 4.34
C ALA A 238 2.94 12.18 5.14
N VAL A 239 2.75 12.87 6.26
CA VAL A 239 1.57 12.80 7.13
C VAL A 239 1.01 14.21 7.34
N LEU A 240 -0.30 14.37 7.21
CA LEU A 240 -0.98 15.63 7.48
C LEU A 240 -1.46 15.71 8.93
N LEU A 241 -0.97 16.69 9.68
CA LEU A 241 -1.38 16.91 11.07
C LEU A 241 -2.58 17.86 11.15
N PRO A 242 -3.49 17.69 12.13
CA PRO A 242 -4.72 18.47 12.23
C PRO A 242 -4.48 19.78 12.98
N ILE A 243 -3.26 20.31 12.92
CA ILE A 243 -2.85 21.56 13.56
C ILE A 243 -2.47 22.58 12.50
N LYS A 244 -2.81 23.84 12.77
CA LYS A 244 -2.39 24.97 11.94
C LYS A 244 -1.22 25.69 12.59
N SER A 245 -0.26 26.10 11.78
CA SER A 245 0.84 26.95 12.20
C SER A 245 0.75 28.30 11.50
N VAL A 246 1.14 29.34 12.23
CA VAL A 246 1.41 30.66 11.62
C VAL A 246 2.54 30.50 10.59
N GLY A 247 2.38 31.18 9.46
CA GLY A 247 3.41 31.39 8.45
C GLY A 247 3.25 32.77 7.82
N VAL A 248 4.18 33.13 6.95
CA VAL A 248 4.16 34.37 6.18
C VAL A 248 4.13 33.97 4.71
N GLN A 249 3.13 34.43 3.97
CA GLN A 249 3.04 34.21 2.52
C GLN A 249 2.81 35.56 1.83
N GLY A 250 3.77 35.96 1.00
CA GLY A 250 3.92 37.36 0.63
C GLY A 250 4.15 38.20 1.89
N ASP A 251 3.37 39.27 2.06
CA ASP A 251 3.44 40.17 3.22
C ASP A 251 2.27 39.97 4.21
N LYS A 252 1.55 38.84 4.13
CA LYS A 252 0.39 38.56 4.98
C LYS A 252 0.61 37.34 5.87
N ARG A 253 0.02 37.41 7.07
CA ARG A 253 -0.04 36.29 8.01
C ARG A 253 -0.97 35.22 7.48
N ALA A 254 -0.47 34.00 7.35
CA ALA A 254 -1.22 32.82 6.89
C ALA A 254 -1.32 31.76 7.99
N TYR A 255 -2.36 30.92 7.93
CA TYR A 255 -2.59 29.77 8.82
C TYR A 255 -2.84 28.50 8.01
N GLY A 256 -1.77 27.77 7.73
CA GLY A 256 -1.76 26.48 7.03
C GLY A 256 -1.45 25.33 7.97
N TYR A 257 -1.71 24.12 7.50
CA TYR A 257 -1.43 22.88 8.21
C TYR A 257 0.07 22.59 8.35
N VAL A 258 0.38 21.59 9.15
CA VAL A 258 1.73 21.03 9.32
C VAL A 258 1.81 19.67 8.62
N ILE A 259 2.86 19.45 7.83
CA ILE A 259 3.22 18.14 7.28
C ILE A 259 4.37 17.56 8.10
N ALA A 260 4.21 16.32 8.55
CA ALA A 260 5.32 15.52 9.06
C ALA A 260 5.86 14.63 7.95
N VAL A 261 7.18 14.65 7.75
CA VAL A 261 7.90 13.72 6.88
C VAL A 261 8.39 12.57 7.73
N ARG A 262 8.09 11.34 7.32
CA ARG A 262 8.53 10.11 7.97
C ARG A 262 9.36 9.31 6.98
N ALA A 263 10.54 8.87 7.40
CA ALA A 263 11.36 7.93 6.65
C ALA A 263 12.13 7.03 7.62
N VAL A 264 12.12 5.73 7.37
CA VAL A 264 12.71 4.74 8.27
C VAL A 264 13.52 3.68 7.52
N HIS A 265 14.58 3.18 8.14
CA HIS A 265 15.24 1.95 7.75
C HIS A 265 14.78 0.80 8.64
N SER A 266 14.55 -0.36 8.03
CA SER A 266 14.22 -1.57 8.75
C SER A 266 14.60 -2.80 7.91
N ILE A 267 14.92 -3.89 8.59
CA ILE A 267 15.14 -5.21 7.99
C ILE A 267 13.82 -6.00 7.97
N ASP A 268 13.02 -5.91 9.05
CA ASP A 268 11.86 -6.77 9.33
C ASP A 268 10.57 -6.01 9.66
N ALA A 269 10.60 -4.68 9.65
CA ALA A 269 9.55 -3.77 10.11
C ALA A 269 9.15 -3.90 11.59
N MET A 270 9.77 -4.80 12.38
CA MET A 270 9.54 -4.92 13.81
C MET A 270 10.31 -3.87 14.60
N THR A 271 11.55 -3.61 14.19
CA THR A 271 12.37 -2.49 14.70
C THR A 271 12.77 -1.58 13.55
N CYS A 272 12.64 -0.27 13.77
CA CYS A 272 12.94 0.72 12.73
C CYS A 272 13.74 1.89 13.31
N ALA A 273 14.82 2.26 12.61
CA ALA A 273 15.53 3.49 12.87
C ALA A 273 15.01 4.59 11.92
N PHE A 274 14.86 5.82 12.40
CA PHE A 274 14.61 6.93 11.48
C PHE A 274 15.79 7.11 10.52
N SER A 275 15.51 7.48 9.27
CA SER A 275 16.54 7.70 8.26
C SER A 275 17.31 9.00 8.50
N LYS A 276 18.64 8.94 8.46
CA LYS A 276 19.45 10.17 8.53
C LYS A 276 19.48 10.86 7.17
N ILE A 277 18.37 11.51 6.80
CA ILE A 277 18.25 12.24 5.55
C ILE A 277 19.17 13.48 5.59
N PRO A 278 20.01 13.73 4.56
CA PRO A 278 20.81 14.94 4.50
C PRO A 278 19.96 16.21 4.58
N ASN A 279 20.44 17.23 5.30
CA ASN A 279 19.70 18.48 5.51
C ASN A 279 19.25 19.13 4.19
N ASP A 280 20.09 19.11 3.16
CA ASP A 280 19.76 19.66 1.84
C ASP A 280 18.56 18.95 1.19
N VAL A 281 18.40 17.65 1.43
CA VAL A 281 17.25 16.89 0.90
C VAL A 281 15.98 17.27 1.68
N ILE A 282 16.07 17.41 3.01
CA ILE A 282 14.95 17.90 3.84
C ILE A 282 14.56 19.33 3.45
N ASP A 283 15.53 20.22 3.20
CA ASP A 283 15.28 21.59 2.76
C ASP A 283 14.57 21.64 1.40
N ASN A 284 15.01 20.82 0.44
CA ASN A 284 14.36 20.69 -0.87
C ASN A 284 12.92 20.18 -0.75
N ILE A 285 12.68 19.15 0.06
CA ILE A 285 11.33 18.64 0.36
C ILE A 285 10.48 19.77 0.94
N SER A 286 11.01 20.48 1.94
CA SER A 286 10.31 21.54 2.65
C SER A 286 9.90 22.68 1.71
N THR A 287 10.85 23.15 0.90
CA THR A 287 10.65 24.21 -0.08
C THR A 287 9.64 23.82 -1.15
N LYS A 288 9.71 22.59 -1.68
CA LYS A 288 8.78 22.13 -2.72
C LYS A 288 7.36 21.96 -2.18
N ILE A 289 7.17 21.40 -0.99
CA ILE A 289 5.85 21.23 -0.39
C ILE A 289 5.22 22.60 -0.12
N THR A 290 5.93 23.52 0.54
CA THR A 290 5.39 24.84 0.88
C THR A 290 5.08 25.68 -0.36
N ASN A 291 5.95 25.68 -1.37
CA ASN A 291 5.70 26.40 -2.63
C ASN A 291 4.52 25.83 -3.42
N LYS A 292 4.37 24.49 -3.46
CA LYS A 292 3.27 23.82 -4.16
C LYS A 292 1.93 24.06 -3.48
N MET A 293 1.91 23.98 -2.14
CA MET A 293 0.67 24.01 -1.34
C MET A 293 0.24 25.41 -0.92
N LYS A 294 1.15 26.40 -0.97
CA LYS A 294 0.90 27.79 -0.58
C LYS A 294 0.18 27.80 0.77
N GLU A 295 -0.94 28.52 0.88
CA GLU A 295 -1.63 28.82 2.13
C GLU A 295 -2.10 27.57 2.90
N LYS A 296 -2.17 26.41 2.21
CA LYS A 296 -2.58 25.15 2.82
C LYS A 296 -1.54 24.58 3.78
N ILE A 297 -0.24 24.78 3.56
CA ILE A 297 0.84 24.21 4.38
C ILE A 297 1.85 25.31 4.76
N ASN A 298 2.09 25.46 6.06
CA ASN A 298 3.00 26.48 6.58
C ASN A 298 4.25 25.94 7.26
N ARG A 299 4.25 24.66 7.63
CA ARG A 299 5.36 24.08 8.39
C ARG A 299 5.56 22.63 8.02
N ILE A 300 6.82 22.26 7.95
CA ILE A 300 7.29 20.91 7.68
C ILE A 300 8.10 20.48 8.91
N VAL A 301 7.88 19.26 9.37
CA VAL A 301 8.66 18.64 10.45
C VAL A 301 9.16 17.28 9.99
N TYR A 302 10.27 16.81 10.58
CA TYR A 302 10.82 15.49 10.30
C TYR A 302 10.74 14.61 11.55
N ASP A 303 10.20 13.40 11.42
CA ASP A 303 10.08 12.46 12.53
C ASP A 303 11.39 11.70 12.78
N VAL A 304 12.05 12.05 13.88
CA VAL A 304 13.30 11.45 14.36
C VAL A 304 13.09 10.37 15.43
N THR A 305 11.87 9.86 15.59
CA THR A 305 11.52 8.86 16.61
C THR A 305 11.70 7.44 16.08
N ASN A 306 12.46 6.59 16.78
CA ASN A 306 12.62 5.18 16.40
C ASN A 306 11.39 4.35 16.77
N LYS A 307 11.27 3.17 16.17
CA LYS A 307 10.38 2.08 16.61
C LYS A 307 11.22 1.01 17.32
N PRO A 308 11.05 0.81 18.64
CA PRO A 308 10.24 1.58 19.62
C PRO A 308 10.86 2.95 19.99
N PRO A 309 10.11 3.90 20.62
CA PRO A 309 8.77 3.74 21.19
C PRO A 309 7.59 4.01 20.22
N SER A 310 7.84 4.55 19.03
CA SER A 310 6.76 4.86 18.07
C SER A 310 6.46 3.70 17.13
N THR A 311 5.45 3.88 16.29
CA THR A 311 5.18 3.06 15.10
C THR A 311 5.77 3.69 13.84
N VAL A 312 5.67 3.01 12.70
CA VAL A 312 6.07 3.61 11.41
C VAL A 312 5.03 4.64 10.97
N GLU A 313 3.75 4.26 10.94
CA GLU A 313 2.61 5.15 10.64
C GLU A 313 2.20 5.98 11.87
N TRP A 314 1.45 7.07 11.66
CA TRP A 314 1.17 8.15 12.65
C TRP A 314 -0.30 8.28 13.10
N GLU A 315 -1.13 7.34 12.64
CA GLU A 315 -2.60 7.35 12.56
C GLU A 315 -3.47 7.99 13.65
#